data_AF-A0A0Q1BIE6-F1
#
_entry.id   AF-A0A0Q1BIE6-F1
#
_cell.length_a   1.000
_cell.length_b   1.000
_cell.length_c   1.000
_cell.angle_alpha   90.00
_cell.angle_beta   90.00
_cell.angle_gamma   90.00
#
_symmetry.space_group_name_H-M   'P 1'
#
loop_
_entity.id
_entity.type
_entity.pdbx_description
1 polymer ?
#
loop_
_entity_poly.entity_id
_entity_poly.type
_entity_poly.pdbx_seq_one_letter_code
_entity_poly.pdbx_strand_id
1 'polypeptide(L)'
;MTIFNFLFSNKNLECPRCQGKAFVDWDDIRRLNKVLKWAPGPCAYCYGSGKIDKEMLSKVAVDYTYLTIDLPESEMEKIIQGDEETLEKGRIHELFLDNLIKYVEDHLSKKMDAESIADLYLRTEDENALFSLERKNLIQYIEKIIELKESDQN
;
A
#
# COMPACT_ATOMS: atom_id res chain seq x y z
N MET A 1 43.70 4.42 24.07
CA MET A 1 43.93 3.37 23.05
C MET A 1 42.61 3.11 22.35
N THR A 2 42.59 3.48 21.07
CA THR A 2 41.79 2.98 19.95
C THR A 2 40.28 2.79 20.14
N ILE A 3 39.55 3.72 19.55
CA ILE A 3 38.11 3.76 19.31
C ILE A 3 37.76 2.63 18.33
N PHE A 4 36.80 1.78 18.69
CA PHE A 4 36.28 0.72 17.81
C PHE A 4 35.58 1.36 16.61
N ASN A 5 36.21 1.28 15.44
CA ASN A 5 35.55 1.51 14.16
C ASN A 5 34.55 0.39 13.90
N PHE A 6 33.29 0.62 14.27
CA PHE A 6 32.17 -0.20 13.81
C PHE A 6 31.91 0.12 12.34
N LEU A 7 32.72 -0.45 11.46
CA LEU A 7 32.48 -0.44 10.02
C LEU A 7 31.33 -1.42 9.73
N PHE A 8 30.10 -0.98 9.99
CA PHE A 8 28.93 -1.59 9.37
C PHE A 8 29.08 -1.39 7.86
N SER A 9 29.47 -2.45 7.16
CA SER A 9 29.39 -2.49 5.71
C SER A 9 27.91 -2.46 5.35
N ASN A 10 27.35 -1.25 5.10
CA ASN A 10 26.09 -1.06 4.41
C ASN A 10 26.25 -1.59 2.99
N LYS A 11 26.18 -2.91 2.85
CA LYS A 11 26.05 -3.54 1.54
C LYS A 11 24.61 -3.38 1.14
N ASN A 12 24.35 -2.36 0.32
CA ASN A 12 23.07 -2.16 -0.30
C ASN A 12 22.64 -3.47 -0.98
N LEU A 13 21.54 -4.04 -0.51
CA LEU A 13 20.93 -5.25 -1.04
C LEU A 13 20.03 -4.89 -2.21
N GLU A 14 19.78 -5.85 -3.08
CA GLU A 14 18.72 -5.71 -4.08
C GLU A 14 17.38 -5.51 -3.36
N CYS A 15 16.59 -4.54 -3.82
CA CYS A 15 15.29 -4.25 -3.21
C CYS A 15 14.31 -5.41 -3.47
N PRO A 16 13.78 -6.08 -2.43
CA PRO A 16 12.87 -7.22 -2.60
C PRO A 16 11.46 -6.80 -3.04
N ARG A 17 11.09 -5.52 -2.89
CA ARG A 17 9.80 -5.01 -3.37
C ARG A 17 9.74 -5.02 -4.90
N CYS A 18 10.76 -4.45 -5.55
CA CYS A 18 10.84 -4.33 -7.00
C CYS A 18 11.86 -5.26 -7.66
N GLN A 19 12.47 -6.20 -6.93
CA GLN A 19 13.52 -7.11 -7.43
C GLN A 19 14.63 -6.37 -8.18
N GLY A 20 15.09 -5.25 -7.62
CA GLY A 20 16.14 -4.43 -8.23
C GLY A 20 15.72 -3.55 -9.41
N LYS A 21 14.48 -3.67 -9.92
CA LYS A 21 13.99 -2.97 -11.12
C LYS A 21 13.79 -1.45 -10.92
N ALA A 22 13.83 -0.96 -9.68
CA ALA A 22 13.45 0.41 -9.31
C ALA A 22 11.98 0.80 -9.59
N PHE A 23 11.19 -0.10 -10.15
CA PHE A 23 9.79 0.08 -10.52
C PHE A 23 9.02 -1.17 -10.09
N VAL A 24 7.87 -0.97 -9.46
CA VAL A 24 6.94 -2.04 -9.06
C VAL A 24 5.96 -2.25 -10.21
N ASP A 25 5.94 -3.45 -10.78
CA ASP A 25 5.00 -3.83 -11.84
C ASP A 25 3.89 -4.77 -11.35
N TRP A 26 3.02 -5.20 -12.26
CA TRP A 26 1.92 -6.10 -11.91
C TRP A 26 2.38 -7.45 -11.38
N ASP A 27 3.55 -7.95 -11.79
CA ASP A 27 4.07 -9.22 -11.31
C ASP A 27 4.57 -9.09 -9.86
N ASP A 28 5.19 -7.96 -9.51
CA ASP A 28 5.53 -7.63 -8.12
C ASP A 28 4.27 -7.48 -7.25
N ILE A 29 3.26 -6.77 -7.74
CA ILE A 29 1.99 -6.54 -7.02
C ILE A 29 1.29 -7.87 -6.72
N ARG A 30 1.23 -8.78 -7.70
CA ARG A 30 0.66 -10.13 -7.50
C ARG A 30 1.49 -10.95 -6.51
N ARG A 31 2.82 -10.98 -6.69
CA ARG A 31 3.75 -11.71 -5.82
C ARG A 31 3.67 -11.25 -4.36
N LEU A 32 3.44 -9.96 -4.13
CA LEU A 32 3.33 -9.36 -2.80
C LEU A 32 1.89 -9.33 -2.26
N ASN A 33 0.92 -9.90 -2.99
CA ASN A 33 -0.48 -9.91 -2.63
C ASN A 33 -1.05 -8.49 -2.35
N LYS A 34 -0.73 -7.54 -3.24
CA LYS A 34 -1.19 -6.14 -3.16
C LYS A 34 -2.09 -5.74 -4.32
N VAL A 35 -2.70 -6.73 -4.98
CA VAL A 35 -3.77 -6.49 -5.94
C VAL A 35 -4.89 -5.71 -5.25
N LEU A 36 -5.48 -4.72 -5.95
CA LEU A 36 -6.41 -3.72 -5.40
C LEU A 36 -5.84 -2.75 -4.34
N LYS A 37 -4.59 -2.89 -3.91
CA LYS A 37 -3.98 -1.97 -2.93
C LYS A 37 -2.91 -1.09 -3.55
N TRP A 38 -2.24 -1.59 -4.58
CA TRP A 38 -1.20 -0.87 -5.32
C TRP A 38 -1.52 -0.75 -6.80
N ALA A 39 -0.93 0.27 -7.42
CA ALA A 39 -0.81 0.40 -8.87
C ALA A 39 0.68 0.35 -9.26
N PRO A 40 1.02 -0.07 -10.49
CA PRO A 40 2.40 -0.02 -10.96
C PRO A 40 2.97 1.39 -10.92
N GLY A 41 4.23 1.52 -10.55
CA GLY A 41 4.89 2.82 -10.40
C GLY A 41 6.31 2.72 -9.87
N PRO A 42 7.01 3.86 -9.74
CA PRO A 42 8.33 3.90 -9.13
C PRO A 42 8.30 3.29 -7.71
N CYS A 43 9.34 2.54 -7.36
CA CYS A 43 9.37 1.80 -6.10
C CYS A 43 9.68 2.71 -4.90
N ALA A 44 8.64 3.11 -4.17
CA ALA A 44 8.75 3.92 -2.95
C ALA A 44 9.67 3.32 -1.88
N TYR A 45 9.67 1.99 -1.73
CA TYR A 45 10.46 1.29 -0.70
C TYR A 45 11.98 1.43 -0.85
N CYS A 46 12.45 1.70 -2.07
CA CYS A 46 13.86 1.94 -2.36
C CYS A 46 14.11 3.30 -2.99
N TYR A 47 13.14 4.21 -2.95
CA TYR A 47 13.17 5.50 -3.65
C TYR A 47 13.60 5.39 -5.12
N GLY A 48 13.13 4.36 -5.83
CA GLY A 48 13.50 4.16 -7.24
C GLY A 48 14.99 3.85 -7.50
N SER A 49 15.77 3.45 -6.48
CA SER A 49 17.18 3.08 -6.67
C SER A 49 17.39 1.60 -7.03
N GLY A 50 16.39 0.76 -6.80
CA GLY A 50 16.50 -0.70 -6.89
C GLY A 50 17.31 -1.33 -5.74
N LYS A 51 17.76 -0.54 -4.76
CA LYS A 51 18.61 -1.02 -3.66
C LYS A 51 18.14 -0.51 -2.31
N ILE A 52 18.41 -1.26 -1.26
CA ILE A 52 18.05 -0.89 0.12
C ILE A 52 19.14 -1.24 1.12
N ASP A 53 19.13 -0.55 2.25
CA ASP A 53 19.91 -0.95 3.42
C ASP A 53 19.27 -2.15 4.12
N LYS A 54 20.10 -3.03 4.68
CA LYS A 54 19.62 -4.22 5.41
C LYS A 54 18.78 -3.84 6.63
N GLU A 55 19.05 -2.70 7.25
CA GLU A 55 18.31 -2.19 8.40
C GLU A 55 16.84 -1.88 8.04
N MET A 56 16.57 -1.44 6.81
CA MET A 56 15.21 -1.16 6.35
C MET A 56 14.32 -2.41 6.44
N LEU A 57 14.86 -3.60 6.10
CA LEU A 57 14.13 -4.86 6.14
C LEU A 57 13.69 -5.28 7.55
N SER A 58 14.40 -4.82 8.59
CA SER A 58 14.02 -5.10 9.98
C SER A 58 12.93 -4.18 10.52
N LYS A 59 12.68 -3.04 9.86
CA LYS A 59 11.78 -2.00 10.35
C LYS A 59 10.46 -1.97 9.61
N VAL A 60 10.51 -2.17 8.30
CA VAL A 60 9.36 -1.98 7.42
C VAL A 60 9.16 -3.19 6.55
N ALA A 61 7.95 -3.76 6.60
CA ALA A 61 7.62 -4.91 5.77
C ALA A 61 7.74 -4.55 4.27
N VAL A 62 8.23 -5.50 3.47
CA VAL A 62 8.43 -5.31 2.03
C VAL A 62 7.12 -4.95 1.33
N ASP A 63 6.00 -5.44 1.83
CA ASP A 63 4.66 -5.26 1.29
C ASP A 63 3.87 -4.14 2.02
N TYR A 64 4.55 -3.31 2.82
CA TYR A 64 3.90 -2.23 3.59
C TYR A 64 3.17 -1.23 2.67
N THR A 65 1.84 -1.25 2.72
CA THR A 65 0.96 -0.67 1.70
C THR A 65 1.01 0.85 1.65
N TYR A 66 1.10 1.48 2.82
CA TYR A 66 1.02 2.93 2.96
C TYR A 66 2.23 3.67 2.39
N LEU A 67 3.40 3.01 2.31
CA LEU A 67 4.59 3.62 1.72
C LEU A 67 4.48 3.67 0.19
N THR A 68 3.94 4.79 -0.30
CA THR A 68 3.78 5.14 -1.73
C THR A 68 4.63 6.35 -2.10
N ILE A 69 4.76 6.62 -3.40
CA ILE A 69 5.51 7.78 -3.92
C ILE A 69 4.77 9.11 -3.77
N ASP A 70 3.47 9.06 -3.50
CA ASP A 70 2.62 10.24 -3.32
C ASP A 70 2.69 10.79 -1.89
N LEU A 71 3.30 10.04 -0.97
CA LEU A 71 3.52 10.53 0.39
C LEU A 71 4.55 11.66 0.41
N PRO A 72 4.37 12.66 1.30
CA PRO A 72 5.43 13.62 1.58
C PRO A 72 6.72 12.92 1.99
N GLU A 73 7.86 13.41 1.51
CA GLU A 73 9.18 12.84 1.80
C GLU A 73 9.42 12.65 3.30
N SER A 74 9.01 13.63 4.12
CA SER A 74 9.12 13.57 5.58
C SER A 74 8.31 12.44 6.23
N GLU A 75 7.18 12.04 5.64
CA GLU A 75 6.38 10.91 6.13
C GLU A 75 6.98 9.58 5.68
N MET A 76 7.54 9.52 4.46
CA MET A 76 8.31 8.37 4.00
C MET A 76 9.54 8.12 4.88
N GLU A 77 10.27 9.17 5.24
CA GLU A 77 11.44 9.09 6.13
C GLU A 77 11.08 8.51 7.50
N LYS A 78 9.97 8.95 8.10
CA LYS A 78 9.47 8.40 9.37
C LYS A 78 9.20 6.91 9.28
N ILE A 79 8.54 6.47 8.20
CA ILE A 79 8.30 5.03 7.95
C ILE A 79 9.63 4.28 7.88
N ILE A 80 10.59 4.77 7.10
CA ILE A 80 11.89 4.11 6.89
C ILE A 80 12.72 4.05 8.18
N GLN A 81 12.61 5.06 9.02
CA GLN A 81 13.25 5.10 10.33
C GLN A 81 12.58 4.17 11.35
N GLY A 82 11.37 3.68 11.05
CA GLY A 82 10.61 2.76 11.90
C GLY A 82 9.79 3.48 12.97
N ASP A 83 9.37 4.72 12.70
CA ASP A 83 8.53 5.50 13.62
C ASP A 83 7.20 4.77 13.90
N GLU A 84 6.96 4.42 15.16
CA GLU A 84 5.85 3.54 15.54
C GLU A 84 4.47 4.14 15.24
N GLU A 85 4.29 5.44 15.44
CA GLU A 85 3.03 6.13 15.17
C GLU A 85 2.71 6.13 13.67
N THR A 86 3.69 6.47 12.84
CA THR A 86 3.52 6.46 11.38
C THR A 86 3.34 5.04 10.84
N LEU A 87 4.02 4.05 11.44
CA LEU A 87 3.82 2.65 11.12
C LEU A 87 2.41 2.16 11.48
N GLU A 88 1.87 2.60 12.62
CA GLU A 88 0.50 2.26 13.01
C GLU A 88 -0.54 2.91 12.10
N LYS A 89 -0.35 4.17 11.70
CA LYS A 89 -1.20 4.84 10.72
C LYS A 89 -1.33 4.04 9.43
N GLY A 90 -0.24 3.46 8.92
CA GLY A 90 -0.32 2.63 7.71
C GLY A 90 -0.91 1.24 7.95
N ARG A 91 -0.86 0.68 9.16
CA ARG A 91 -1.64 -0.52 9.51
C ARG A 91 -3.14 -0.23 9.49
N ILE A 92 -3.55 0.92 10.02
CA ILE A 92 -4.95 1.37 9.96
C ILE A 92 -5.37 1.60 8.50
N HIS A 93 -4.50 2.16 7.66
CA HIS A 93 -4.76 2.31 6.23
C HIS A 93 -4.96 0.96 5.52
N GLU A 94 -4.14 -0.04 5.86
CA GLU A 94 -4.31 -1.40 5.33
C GLU A 94 -5.68 -1.98 5.69
N LEU A 95 -6.10 -1.85 6.96
CA LEU A 95 -7.40 -2.29 7.44
C LEU A 95 -8.56 -1.53 6.78
N PHE A 96 -8.39 -0.23 6.54
CA PHE A 96 -9.37 0.57 5.82
C PHE A 96 -9.61 0.00 4.41
N LEU A 97 -8.54 -0.28 3.65
CA LEU A 97 -8.66 -0.87 2.32
C LEU A 97 -9.29 -2.27 2.36
N ASP A 98 -8.89 -3.12 3.31
CA ASP A 98 -9.48 -4.46 3.47
C ASP A 98 -10.97 -4.41 3.77
N ASN A 99 -11.39 -3.52 4.67
CA ASN A 99 -12.79 -3.33 5.01
C ASN A 99 -13.59 -2.77 3.84
N LEU A 100 -13.01 -1.85 3.06
CA LEU A 100 -13.66 -1.30 1.87
C LEU A 100 -13.83 -2.38 0.79
N ILE A 101 -12.79 -3.16 0.50
CA ILE A 101 -12.86 -4.28 -0.46
C ILE A 101 -13.96 -5.26 -0.03
N LYS A 102 -13.94 -5.68 1.24
CA LYS A 102 -14.96 -6.60 1.78
C LYS A 102 -16.37 -6.01 1.70
N TYR A 103 -16.52 -4.73 2.03
CA TYR A 103 -17.81 -4.04 1.92
C TYR A 103 -18.36 -4.10 0.50
N VAL A 104 -17.52 -3.86 -0.51
CA VAL A 104 -17.91 -3.96 -1.91
C VAL A 104 -18.35 -5.39 -2.24
N GLU A 105 -17.52 -6.38 -1.91
CA GLU A 105 -17.80 -7.80 -2.15
C GLU A 105 -19.15 -8.24 -1.57
N ASP A 106 -19.46 -7.84 -0.34
CA ASP A 106 -20.73 -8.15 0.33
C ASP A 106 -21.94 -7.56 -0.42
N HIS A 107 -21.77 -6.44 -1.13
CA HIS A 107 -22.83 -5.76 -1.87
C HIS A 107 -22.93 -6.20 -3.33
N LEU A 108 -21.89 -6.79 -3.92
CA LEU A 108 -21.98 -7.41 -5.25
C LEU A 108 -22.95 -8.58 -5.28
N SER A 109 -23.05 -9.33 -4.18
CA SER A 109 -24.05 -10.40 -4.02
C SER A 109 -25.50 -9.91 -4.19
N LYS A 110 -25.74 -8.60 -3.99
CA LYS A 110 -27.05 -7.93 -4.08
C LYS A 110 -27.29 -7.30 -5.46
N LYS A 111 -26.39 -7.51 -6.44
CA LYS A 111 -26.44 -6.93 -7.80
C LYS A 111 -26.45 -5.39 -7.83
N MET A 112 -25.76 -4.76 -6.88
CA MET A 112 -25.58 -3.30 -6.88
C MET A 112 -24.45 -2.89 -7.82
N ASP A 113 -24.62 -1.76 -8.52
CA ASP A 113 -23.56 -1.14 -9.33
C ASP A 113 -22.59 -0.31 -8.48
N ALA A 114 -21.47 0.12 -9.07
CA ALA A 114 -20.42 0.84 -8.37
C ALA A 114 -20.90 2.16 -7.76
N GLU A 115 -21.76 2.90 -8.47
CA GLU A 115 -22.32 4.16 -7.97
C GLU A 115 -23.21 3.95 -6.75
N SER A 116 -24.09 2.95 -6.79
CA SER A 116 -25.00 2.62 -5.69
C SER A 116 -24.24 2.16 -4.44
N ILE A 117 -23.16 1.38 -4.63
CA ILE A 117 -22.29 0.95 -3.53
C ILE A 117 -21.54 2.15 -2.93
N ALA A 118 -20.99 3.05 -3.77
CA ALA A 118 -20.32 4.25 -3.31
C ALA A 118 -21.25 5.17 -2.50
N ASP A 119 -22.46 5.41 -3.00
CA ASP A 119 -23.44 6.26 -2.33
C ASP A 119 -23.94 5.65 -1.02
N LEU A 120 -24.04 4.32 -0.94
CA LEU A 120 -24.36 3.64 0.31
C LEU A 120 -23.20 3.77 1.32
N TYR A 121 -21.96 3.52 0.90
CA TYR A 121 -20.78 3.61 1.74
C TYR A 121 -20.64 5.01 2.37
N LEU A 122 -20.70 6.06 1.54
CA LEU A 122 -20.55 7.46 1.98
C LEU A 122 -21.66 7.93 2.92
N ARG A 123 -22.87 7.34 2.85
CA ARG A 123 -23.96 7.64 3.80
C ARG A 123 -23.76 7.01 5.17
N THR A 124 -22.92 5.98 5.25
CA THR A 124 -22.66 5.20 6.47
C THR A 124 -21.27 5.43 7.05
N GLU A 125 -20.43 6.20 6.37
CA GLU A 125 -19.08 6.53 6.82
C GLU A 125 -19.13 7.43 8.07
N ASP A 126 -18.22 7.18 9.02
CA ASP A 126 -18.05 8.03 10.20
C ASP A 126 -17.48 9.39 9.78
N GLU A 127 -18.08 10.48 10.24
CA GLU A 127 -17.58 11.84 9.99
C GLU A 127 -16.13 12.04 10.47
N ASN A 128 -15.66 11.21 11.42
CA ASN A 128 -14.31 11.22 11.97
C ASN A 128 -13.42 10.11 11.40
N ALA A 129 -13.78 9.50 10.28
CA ALA A 129 -12.97 8.48 9.64
C ALA A 129 -11.55 9.01 9.34
N LEU A 130 -10.52 8.27 9.78
CA LEU A 130 -9.12 8.65 9.58
C LEU A 130 -8.74 8.70 8.09
N PHE A 131 -9.38 7.84 7.29
CA PHE A 131 -9.23 7.78 5.85
C PHE A 131 -10.62 7.85 5.22
N SER A 132 -10.74 8.66 4.17
CA SER A 132 -11.94 8.75 3.34
C SER A 132 -11.51 8.93 1.89
N LEU A 133 -12.42 8.62 0.97
CA LEU A 133 -12.21 8.78 -0.46
C LEU A 133 -13.24 9.77 -1.01
N GLU A 134 -12.80 10.68 -1.86
CA GLU A 134 -13.73 11.45 -2.68
C GLU A 134 -14.63 10.50 -3.48
N ARG A 135 -15.93 10.81 -3.59
CA ARG A 135 -16.92 9.95 -4.26
C ARG A 135 -16.44 9.42 -5.61
N LYS A 136 -15.82 10.28 -6.43
CA LYS A 136 -15.30 9.90 -7.75
C LYS A 136 -14.23 8.81 -7.66
N ASN A 137 -13.28 8.94 -6.74
CA ASN A 137 -12.20 7.98 -6.55
C ASN A 137 -12.73 6.67 -5.95
N LEU A 138 -13.72 6.77 -5.05
CA LEU A 138 -14.41 5.60 -4.50
C LEU A 138 -15.12 4.79 -5.60
N ILE A 139 -15.88 5.43 -6.49
CA ILE A 139 -16.55 4.74 -7.61
C ILE A 139 -15.54 4.01 -8.49
N GLN A 140 -14.47 4.71 -8.90
CA GLN A 140 -13.41 4.11 -9.73
C GLN A 140 -12.71 2.93 -9.02
N TYR A 141 -12.58 3.01 -7.70
CA TYR A 141 -12.01 1.93 -6.92
C TYR A 141 -12.95 0.70 -6.88
N ILE A 142 -14.24 0.94 -6.69
CA ILE A 142 -15.28 -0.10 -6.69
C ILE A 142 -15.36 -0.78 -8.06
N GLU A 143 -15.34 -0.02 -9.16
CA GLU A 143 -15.32 -0.55 -10.52
C GLU A 143 -14.16 -1.54 -10.72
N LYS A 144 -12.95 -1.19 -10.26
CA LYS A 144 -11.79 -2.09 -10.33
C LYS A 144 -11.98 -3.38 -9.54
N ILE A 145 -12.64 -3.32 -8.38
CA ILE A 145 -12.95 -4.51 -7.57
C ILE A 145 -13.93 -5.41 -8.34
N ILE A 146 -14.96 -4.82 -8.95
CA ILE A 146 -15.96 -5.54 -9.76
C ILE A 146 -15.28 -6.24 -10.94
N GLU A 147 -14.52 -5.49 -11.74
CA GLU A 147 -13.79 -6.01 -12.91
C GLU A 147 -12.90 -7.20 -12.54
N LEU A 148 -12.17 -7.10 -11.42
CA LEU A 148 -11.31 -8.17 -10.95
C LEU A 148 -12.12 -9.43 -10.60
N LYS A 149 -13.25 -9.28 -9.88
CA LYS A 149 -14.11 -10.41 -9.49
C LYS A 149 -14.77 -11.09 -10.68
N GLU A 150 -15.18 -10.33 -11.68
CA GLU A 150 -15.74 -10.89 -12.92
C GLU A 150 -14.66 -11.64 -13.72
N SER A 151 -13.40 -11.18 -13.67
CA SER A 151 -12.29 -11.87 -14.32
C SER A 151 -11.92 -13.20 -13.65
N ASP A 152 -12.08 -13.32 -12.33
CA ASP A 152 -11.83 -14.56 -11.56
C ASP A 152 -12.91 -15.65 -11.79
N GLN A 153 -14.09 -15.27 -12.30
CA GLN A 153 -15.21 -16.18 -12.54
C GLN A 153 -15.27 -16.76 -13.97
N ASN A 154 -14.44 -16.24 -14.89
CA ASN A 154 -14.35 -16.68 -16.29
C ASN A 154 -13.14 -17.57 -16.53
#